data_AF-A0A2U1MDL5-F1
#
_entry.id   AF-A0A2U1MDL5-F1
#
_cell.length_a   1.000
_cell.length_b   1.000
_cell.length_c   1.000
_cell.angle_alpha   90.00
_cell.angle_beta   90.00
_cell.angle_gamma   90.00
#
_symmetry.space_group_name_H-M   'P 1'
#
loop_
_entity.id
_entity.type
_entity.pdbx_description
1 polymer ?
#
loop_
_entity_poly.entity_id
_entity_poly.type
_entity_poly.pdbx_seq_one_letter_code
_entity_poly.pdbx_strand_id
1 'polypeptide(L)' 'MQEVIDEDDELLKGLQAEWGAGIFDAVVTACKEMNEYNPIGGYVVNELWNFKENRKATLKEGVISYMNQTLVVKEGTPK' A
#
# COMPACT_ATOMS: atom_id res chain seq x y z
N MET A 1 11.20 8.40 9.73
CA MET A 1 11.13 8.00 11.14
C MET A 1 10.75 6.53 11.10
N GLN A 2 11.48 5.62 11.74
CA GLN A 2 11.01 4.24 11.87
C GLN A 2 10.00 4.24 13.01
N GLU A 3 8.74 3.92 12.73
CA GLU A 3 7.77 3.65 13.79
C GLU A 3 8.20 2.38 14.54
N VAL A 4 8.38 2.48 15.85
CA VAL A 4 8.74 1.36 16.73
C VAL A 4 7.48 0.99 17.49
N ILE A 5 7.12 -0.29 17.48
CA ILE A 5 6.00 -0.77 18.29
C ILE A 5 6.43 -0.73 19.76
N ASP A 6 5.68 0.02 20.56
CA ASP A 6 5.87 0.06 22.01
C ASP A 6 5.16 -1.14 22.64
N GLU A 7 5.93 -2.13 23.10
CA GLU A 7 5.38 -3.30 23.79
C GLU A 7 4.71 -2.93 25.13
N ASP A 8 5.02 -1.75 25.67
CA ASP A 8 4.41 -1.24 26.89
C ASP A 8 3.10 -0.49 26.68
N ASP A 9 2.67 -0.30 25.43
CA ASP A 9 1.43 0.39 25.07
C ASP A 9 0.19 -0.25 25.72
N GLU A 10 -0.63 0.58 26.38
CA GLU A 10 -1.78 0.10 27.14
C GLU A 10 -2.88 -0.51 26.25
N LEU A 11 -3.02 -0.06 24.99
CA LEU A 11 -3.99 -0.62 24.05
C LEU A 11 -3.53 -2.00 23.58
N LEU A 12 -2.24 -2.19 23.33
CA LEU A 12 -1.68 -3.49 22.96
C LEU A 12 -1.76 -4.49 24.12
N LYS A 13 -1.47 -4.07 25.35
CA LYS A 13 -1.66 -4.89 26.56
C LYS A 13 -3.13 -5.27 26.76
N GLY A 14 -4.05 -4.32 26.59
CA GLY A 14 -5.49 -4.58 26.64
C GLY A 14 -5.95 -5.57 25.58
N LEU A 15 -5.50 -5.38 24.33
CA LEU A 15 -5.80 -6.28 23.20
C LEU A 15 -5.35 -7.72 23.48
N GLN A 16 -4.12 -7.89 23.98
CA GLN A 16 -3.61 -9.22 24.33
C GLN A 16 -4.39 -9.86 25.48
N ALA A 17 -4.76 -9.07 26.50
CA ALA A 17 -5.51 -9.56 27.66
C ALA A 17 -6.94 -9.99 27.29
N GLU A 18 -7.61 -9.26 26.40
CA GLU A 18 -9.01 -9.51 26.03
C GLU A 18 -9.16 -10.53 24.90
N TRP A 19 -8.26 -10.53 23.91
CA TRP A 19 -8.41 -11.31 22.67
C TRP A 19 -7.32 -12.38 22.47
N GLY A 20 -6.31 -12.41 23.34
CA GLY A 20 -5.22 -13.39 23.30
C GLY A 20 -4.14 -13.11 22.26
N ALA A 21 -3.11 -13.96 22.28
CA ALA A 21 -1.88 -13.76 21.49
C ALA A 21 -2.10 -13.76 19.98
N GLY A 22 -3.03 -14.57 19.45
CA GLY A 22 -3.24 -14.66 18.00
C GLY A 22 -3.73 -13.36 17.36
N ILE A 23 -4.67 -12.65 18.02
CA ILE A 23 -5.14 -11.34 17.54
C ILE A 23 -4.08 -10.28 17.74
N PHE A 24 -3.40 -10.31 18.89
CA PHE A 24 -2.26 -9.43 19.16
C PHE A 24 -1.19 -9.52 18.07
N ASP A 25 -0.74 -10.73 17.73
CA ASP A 25 0.29 -10.96 16.71
C ASP A 25 -0.15 -10.48 15.33
N ALA A 26 -1.42 -10.68 14.97
CA ALA A 26 -1.98 -10.21 13.71
C ALA A 26 -1.96 -8.68 13.60
N VAL A 27 -2.35 -7.97 14.66
CA VAL A 27 -2.36 -6.50 14.70
C VAL A 27 -0.92 -5.94 14.65
N VAL A 28 -0.02 -6.50 15.47
CA VAL A 28 1.41 -6.13 15.48
C VAL A 28 2.04 -6.33 14.10
N THR A 29 1.70 -7.42 13.42
CA THR A 29 2.20 -7.70 12.07
C THR A 29 1.70 -6.67 11.06
N ALA A 30 0.40 -6.38 11.05
CA ALA A 30 -0.17 -5.38 10.15
C ALA A 30 0.41 -3.97 10.36
N CYS A 31 0.66 -3.57 11.62
CA CYS A 31 1.34 -2.31 11.93
C CYS A 31 2.77 -2.25 11.35
N LYS A 32 3.53 -3.35 11.47
CA LYS A 32 4.89 -3.44 10.88
C LYS A 32 4.86 -3.34 9.37
N GLU A 33 3.96 -4.07 8.71
CA GLU A 33 3.80 -4.05 7.25
C GLU A 33 3.43 -2.65 6.74
N MET A 34 2.53 -1.94 7.43
CA MET A 34 2.14 -0.58 7.08
C MET A 34 3.32 0.41 7.18
N ASN A 35 4.13 0.29 8.22
CA ASN A 35 5.32 1.11 8.42
C ASN A 35 6.43 0.79 7.40
N GLU A 36 6.60 -0.48 7.01
CA GLU A 36 7.55 -0.86 5.94
C GLU A 36 7.11 -0.32 4.57
N TYR A 37 5.81 -0.36 4.28
CA TYR A 37 5.27 0.08 3.00
C TYR A 37 5.23 1.61 2.85
N ASN A 38 4.86 2.37 3.90
CA ASN A 38 4.81 3.84 3.87
C ASN A 38 5.14 4.49 5.24
N PRO A 39 6.42 4.57 5.61
CA PRO A 39 6.88 5.04 6.93
C PRO A 39 6.64 6.53 7.21
N ILE A 40 6.13 7.30 6.25
CA ILE A 40 5.96 8.77 6.37
C ILE A 40 4.47 9.17 6.50
N GLY A 41 3.52 8.23 6.47
CA GLY A 41 2.14 8.61 6.81
C GLY A 41 1.04 7.56 6.76
N GLY A 42 1.32 6.28 6.51
CA GLY A 42 0.27 5.24 6.51
C GLY A 42 -0.84 5.44 5.45
N TYR A 43 -0.68 6.38 4.52
CA TYR A 43 -1.65 6.64 3.47
C TYR A 43 -1.58 5.56 2.40
N VAL A 44 -2.75 5.20 1.87
CA VAL A 44 -2.88 4.34 0.70
C VAL A 44 -2.14 5.02 -0.47
N VAL A 45 -1.03 4.43 -0.88
CA VAL A 45 -0.31 4.84 -2.08
C VAL A 45 -0.96 4.14 -3.26
N ASN A 46 -1.54 4.91 -4.18
CA ASN A 46 -2.03 4.37 -5.44
C ASN A 46 -0.86 3.83 -6.25
N GLU A 47 -0.90 2.54 -6.59
CA GLU A 47 0.08 1.91 -7.46
C GLU A 47 -0.52 1.60 -8.84
N LEU A 48 0.31 1.72 -9.88
CA LEU A 48 -0.04 1.16 -11.18
C LEU A 48 0.12 -0.36 -11.12
N TRP A 49 -0.95 -1.08 -11.44
CA TRP A 49 -0.98 -2.54 -11.41
C TRP A 49 -1.02 -3.12 -12.83
N ASN A 50 -0.16 -4.10 -13.12
CA ASN A 50 -0.26 -4.91 -14.33
C ASN A 50 -1.18 -6.10 -14.05
N PHE A 51 -2.45 -5.99 -14.45
CA PHE A 51 -3.45 -7.05 -14.25
C PHE A 51 -3.13 -8.35 -15.00
N LYS A 52 -2.42 -8.27 -16.13
CA LYS A 52 -2.04 -9.46 -16.90
C LYS A 52 -0.97 -10.28 -16.20
N GLU A 53 0.02 -9.60 -15.63
CA GLU A 53 1.16 -10.22 -14.93
C GLU A 53 0.93 -10.36 -13.42
N ASN A 54 -0.23 -9.91 -12.92
CA ASN A 54 -0.64 -9.92 -11.52
C ASN A 54 0.41 -9.39 -10.54
N ARG A 55 1.02 -8.25 -10.87
CA ARG A 55 2.02 -7.56 -10.04
C ARG A 55 1.98 -6.06 -10.28
N LYS A 56 2.68 -5.31 -9.43
CA LYS A 56 2.97 -3.89 -9.66
C LYS A 56 3.58 -3.68 -11.06
N ALA A 57 3.05 -2.69 -11.77
CA ALA A 57 3.55 -2.30 -13.08
C ALA A 57 4.96 -1.69 -12.94
N THR A 58 5.82 -2.02 -13.89
CA THR A 58 7.12 -1.38 -14.07
C THR A 58 6.94 0.04 -14.61
N LEU A 59 7.96 0.89 -14.41
CA LEU A 59 7.98 2.24 -14.99
C LEU A 59 7.77 2.22 -16.51
N LYS A 60 8.37 1.25 -17.21
CA LYS A 60 8.22 1.09 -18.66
C LYS A 60 6.76 0.81 -19.05
N GLU A 61 6.10 -0.12 -18.36
CA GLU A 61 4.68 -0.44 -18.59
C GLU A 61 3.80 0.79 -18.33
N GLY A 62 4.07 1.55 -17.26
CA GLY A 62 3.37 2.79 -16.94
C GLY A 62 3.53 3.87 -18.02
N VAL A 63 4.75 4.10 -18.51
CA VAL A 63 5.03 5.06 -19.59
C VAL A 63 4.29 4.67 -20.89
N ILE A 64 4.32 3.39 -21.26
CA ILE A 64 3.60 2.90 -22.45
C ILE A 64 2.09 3.10 -22.29
N SER A 65 1.53 2.76 -21.13
CA SER A 65 0.10 2.96 -20.85
C SER A 65 -0.30 4.43 -20.98
N TYR A 66 0.49 5.34 -20.39
CA TYR A 66 0.23 6.78 -20.47
C TYR A 66 0.34 7.33 -21.90
N MET A 67 1.35 6.90 -22.66
CA MET A 67 1.50 7.28 -24.07
C MET A 67 0.30 6.79 -24.89
N ASN A 68 -0.14 5.55 -24.70
CA ASN A 68 -1.29 5.01 -25.41
C ASN A 68 -2.57 5.80 -25.09
N GLN A 69 -2.81 6.15 -23.82
CA GLN A 69 -3.96 6.96 -23.44
C GLN A 69 -3.92 8.37 -24.06
N THR A 70 -2.74 9.00 -24.11
CA THR A 70 -2.59 10.40 -24.55
C THR A 70 -2.53 10.54 -26.08
N LEU A 71 -2.00 9.54 -26.78
CA LEU A 71 -1.91 9.53 -28.24
C LEU A 71 -3.24 9.15 -28.90
N VAL A 72 -4.03 8.27 -28.28
CA VAL A 72 -5.37 7.89 -28.79
C VAL A 72 -6.36 9.07 -28.72
N VAL A 73 -6.18 10.03 -27.80
CA VAL A 73 -7.04 11.23 -27.70
C VAL A 73 -6.81 12.24 -28.85
N LYS A 74 -5.69 12.17 -29.57
CA LYS A 74 -5.39 13.13 -30.65
C LYS A 74 -5.99 12.77 -32.02
N GLU A 75 -6.51 11.57 -32.23
CA GLU A 75 -7.09 11.16 -33.52
C GLU A 75 -8.62 11.32 -33.60
N GLY A 76 -9.27 11.92 -32.58
CA GLY A 76 -10.72 11.84 -32.40
C GLY A 76 -11.47 13.15 -32.18
N THR A 77 -11.02 14.30 -32.69
CA THR A 77 -11.86 15.51 -32.69
C THR A 77 -11.87 16.19 -34.07
N PRO A 78 -12.94 16.01 -34.87
CA PRO A 78 -13.22 16.91 -35.98
C PRO A 78 -13.60 18.29 -35.44
N LYS A 79 -13.08 19.36 -36.06
CA LYS A 79 -13.68 20.70 -35.95
C LYS A 79 -15.02 20.73 -36.67
#